data_AF-A0A395IBR7-F1
#
_entry.id   AF-A0A395IBR7-F1
#
_cell.length_a   1.000
_cell.length_b   1.000
_cell.length_c   1.000
_cell.angle_alpha   90.00
_cell.angle_beta   90.00
_cell.angle_gamma   90.00
#
_symmetry.space_group_name_H-M   'P 1'
#
loop_
_entity.id
_entity.type
_entity.pdbx_description
1 polymer ?
#
loop_
_entity_poly.entity_id
_entity_poly.type
_entity_poly.pdbx_seq_one_letter_code
_entity_poly.pdbx_strand_id
1 'polypeptide(L)'
;MNPHQVQWHLGRAAILMASLCLLLYLYANRNGALTTSDGLIVNDVEAVVPALSACEDFDPATVSIDLHGAMNAKAPINGSAVDDFVCSIVKHNMKLTAHLDCPLNISSRYDSLRVQPTWGSTKPKVKYFFALDLYQAAHILMPLMGAILDTMRFVGPEYCALSIVEGRSTDGTYEILAALEPELAALGVRYFLGTNGLNPKAEGEDRIKDLAILRNQAIAPLVAAGTGKFSPYAADALIVFVNDIVLCTEDLLELIYQHQNQEAQMTCAFDWNSGGGSFYDSWVSRSMSGNLFFEITHDARYWIGKDMFFDDNHSAERYGRGLPVQVYSCWGGMVTLNAAPFVQKTVTFRSSEPGECYMGEPMTLAKDLWKAGLGKIVAISSINVAYEYKSTREAKETYKYVHQIIQREKYKKGPELVEWEVDPPPRVKCMPWFNNQYWVDPV
;
A
#
# COMPACT_ATOMS: atom_id res chain seq x y z
N MET A 1 60.74 -43.87 -13.84
CA MET A 1 59.61 -42.94 -13.59
C MET A 1 60.11 -41.82 -12.68
N ASN A 2 59.93 -40.56 -13.09
CA ASN A 2 60.43 -39.40 -12.35
C ASN A 2 59.56 -39.19 -11.09
N PRO A 3 60.13 -39.19 -9.87
CA PRO A 3 59.37 -39.05 -8.62
C PRO A 3 58.51 -37.77 -8.58
N HIS A 4 58.94 -36.70 -9.26
CA HIS A 4 58.16 -35.46 -9.39
C HIS A 4 56.85 -35.63 -10.18
N GLN A 5 56.82 -36.50 -11.20
CA GLN A 5 55.61 -36.76 -11.97
C GLN A 5 54.59 -37.55 -11.15
N VAL A 6 55.05 -38.52 -10.35
CA VAL A 6 54.18 -39.32 -9.49
C VAL A 6 53.55 -38.45 -8.39
N GLN A 7 54.33 -37.56 -7.77
CA GLN A 7 53.81 -36.58 -6.81
C GLN A 7 52.79 -35.62 -7.43
N TRP A 8 53.02 -35.18 -8.67
CA TRP A 8 52.09 -34.30 -9.37
C TRP A 8 50.76 -34.98 -9.73
N HIS A 9 50.81 -36.24 -10.15
CA HIS A 9 49.60 -37.04 -10.41
C HIS A 9 48.83 -37.38 -9.12
N LEU A 10 49.53 -37.68 -8.02
CA LEU A 10 48.91 -37.91 -6.71
C LEU A 10 48.26 -36.64 -6.16
N GLY A 11 48.88 -35.47 -6.32
CA GLY A 11 48.30 -34.18 -5.94
C GLY A 11 47.01 -33.86 -6.72
N ARG A 12 46.99 -34.11 -8.04
CA ARG A 12 45.78 -33.96 -8.85
C ARG A 12 44.67 -34.94 -8.46
N ALA A 13 45.02 -36.19 -8.18
CA ALA A 13 44.04 -37.18 -7.72
C ALA A 13 43.43 -36.79 -6.36
N ALA A 14 44.23 -36.28 -5.42
CA ALA A 14 43.74 -35.80 -4.13
C ALA A 14 42.79 -34.60 -4.27
N ILE A 15 43.09 -33.64 -5.14
CA ILE A 15 42.23 -32.48 -5.39
C ILE A 15 40.92 -32.90 -6.06
N LEU A 16 40.96 -33.82 -7.03
CA LEU A 16 39.77 -34.34 -7.69
C LEU A 16 38.89 -35.14 -6.72
N MET A 17 39.49 -35.95 -5.85
CA MET A 17 38.76 -36.68 -4.80
C MET A 17 38.12 -35.73 -3.79
N ALA A 18 38.82 -34.70 -3.33
CA ALA A 18 38.27 -33.68 -2.43
C ALA A 18 37.09 -32.93 -3.08
N SER A 19 37.21 -32.61 -4.37
CA SER A 19 36.14 -31.96 -5.15
C SER A 19 34.92 -32.86 -5.33
N LEU A 20 35.13 -34.16 -5.58
CA LEU A 20 34.06 -35.15 -5.68
C LEU A 20 33.36 -35.38 -4.33
N CYS A 21 34.12 -35.43 -3.23
CA CYS A 21 33.57 -35.52 -1.88
C CYS A 21 32.75 -34.28 -1.50
N LEU A 22 33.19 -33.08 -1.90
CA LEU A 22 32.43 -31.84 -1.66
C LEU A 22 31.14 -31.83 -2.49
N LEU A 23 31.18 -32.27 -3.74
CA LEU A 23 29.98 -32.40 -4.59
C LEU A 23 29.00 -33.44 -4.03
N LEU A 24 29.50 -34.58 -3.55
CA LEU A 24 28.67 -35.60 -2.90
C LEU A 24 28.10 -35.12 -1.57
N TYR A 25 28.85 -34.34 -0.79
CA TYR A 25 28.37 -33.71 0.43
C TYR A 25 27.26 -32.69 0.14
N LEU A 26 27.45 -31.82 -0.86
CA LEU A 26 26.42 -30.87 -1.30
C LEU A 26 25.19 -31.58 -1.87
N TYR A 27 25.36 -32.67 -2.61
CA TYR A 27 24.27 -33.48 -3.12
C TYR A 27 23.49 -34.20 -2.00
N ALA A 28 24.20 -34.77 -1.03
CA ALA A 28 23.59 -35.42 0.14
C ALA A 28 22.86 -34.41 1.04
N ASN A 29 23.41 -33.20 1.23
CA ASN A 29 22.74 -32.14 1.99
C ASN A 29 21.56 -31.51 1.23
N ARG A 30 21.54 -31.56 -0.10
CA ARG A 30 20.39 -31.11 -0.90
C ARG A 30 19.20 -32.06 -0.80
N ASN A 31 19.46 -33.36 -0.56
CA ASN A 31 18.43 -34.39 -0.44
C ASN A 31 18.14 -34.83 1.02
N GLY A 32 18.92 -34.34 2.00
CA GLY A 32 18.85 -34.73 3.42
C GLY A 32 18.00 -33.84 4.33
N ALA A 33 17.41 -32.75 3.83
CA ALA A 33 16.53 -31.88 4.61
C ALA A 33 15.05 -32.21 4.33
N LEU A 34 14.59 -33.35 4.85
CA LEU A 34 13.17 -33.69 4.91
C LEU A 34 12.81 -34.26 6.29
N THR A 35 12.80 -33.39 7.29
CA THR A 35 12.02 -33.58 8.53
C THR A 35 11.66 -32.22 9.15
N THR A 36 10.36 -31.91 9.07
CA THR A 36 9.54 -31.07 9.97
C THR A 36 9.96 -29.63 10.26
N SER A 37 9.44 -28.70 9.44
CA SER A 37 8.95 -27.39 9.90
C SER A 37 7.76 -26.99 9.03
N ASP A 38 6.69 -26.52 9.67
CA ASP A 38 5.39 -26.19 9.08
C ASP A 38 5.45 -25.29 7.84
N GLY A 39 4.73 -25.76 6.81
CA GLY A 39 3.96 -25.02 5.81
C GLY A 39 4.41 -23.63 5.35
N LEU A 40 5.07 -23.58 4.20
CA LEU A 40 4.71 -22.64 3.12
C LEU A 40 5.09 -23.29 1.78
N ILE A 41 4.16 -24.04 1.20
CA ILE A 41 4.34 -24.59 -0.16
C ILE A 41 4.10 -23.43 -1.13
N VAL A 42 5.18 -22.96 -1.75
CA VAL A 42 5.12 -22.15 -2.96
C VAL A 42 4.87 -23.13 -4.11
N ASN A 43 3.61 -23.26 -4.53
CA ASN A 43 3.29 -24.01 -5.75
C ASN A 43 3.66 -23.14 -6.95
N ASP A 44 4.72 -23.54 -7.67
CA ASP A 44 4.99 -23.09 -9.02
C ASP A 44 3.86 -23.56 -9.95
N VAL A 45 3.25 -22.56 -10.60
CA VAL A 45 2.24 -22.58 -11.67
C VAL A 45 2.12 -23.90 -12.46
N GLU A 46 1.03 -24.64 -12.21
CA GLU A 46 0.41 -25.54 -13.18
C GLU A 46 -0.89 -24.90 -13.68
N ALA A 47 -0.97 -24.69 -14.99
CA ALA A 47 -2.07 -24.01 -15.67
C ALA A 47 -3.31 -24.89 -15.82
N VAL A 48 -4.48 -24.45 -15.33
CA VAL A 48 -5.80 -24.76 -15.92
C VAL A 48 -6.87 -23.69 -15.55
N VAL A 49 -7.67 -23.30 -16.56
CA VAL A 49 -9.06 -22.73 -16.58
C VAL A 49 -9.24 -21.19 -16.54
N PRO A 50 -10.01 -20.59 -17.50
CA PRO A 50 -10.22 -19.15 -17.59
C PRO A 50 -11.26 -18.65 -16.57
N ALA A 51 -10.82 -17.90 -15.58
CA ALA A 51 -11.69 -17.22 -14.62
C ALA A 51 -12.49 -16.07 -15.30
N LEU A 52 -11.87 -15.39 -16.27
CA LEU A 52 -12.49 -14.23 -16.95
C LEU A 52 -13.85 -14.50 -17.62
N SER A 53 -14.20 -15.73 -18.02
CA SER A 53 -15.47 -16.00 -18.71
C SER A 53 -16.69 -16.04 -17.78
N ALA A 54 -16.51 -16.30 -16.48
CA ALA A 54 -17.65 -16.46 -15.56
C ALA A 54 -18.42 -15.15 -15.34
N CYS A 55 -17.73 -14.01 -15.45
CA CYS A 55 -18.31 -12.68 -15.25
C CYS A 55 -18.52 -11.90 -16.57
N GLU A 56 -18.41 -12.54 -17.74
CA GLU A 56 -18.49 -11.83 -19.03
C GLU A 56 -19.82 -11.10 -19.22
N ASP A 57 -20.93 -11.78 -18.94
CA ASP A 57 -22.30 -11.29 -19.08
C ASP A 57 -22.86 -10.65 -17.78
N PHE A 58 -22.01 -10.45 -16.77
CA PHE A 58 -22.44 -9.90 -15.48
C PHE A 58 -22.59 -8.37 -15.54
N ASP A 59 -23.75 -7.86 -15.11
CA ASP A 59 -24.02 -6.43 -14.95
C ASP A 59 -24.07 -6.06 -13.46
N PRO A 60 -23.01 -5.40 -12.92
CA PRO A 60 -22.96 -4.99 -11.52
C PRO A 60 -24.11 -4.08 -11.10
N ALA A 61 -24.74 -3.33 -12.00
CA ALA A 61 -25.87 -2.47 -11.64
C ALA A 61 -27.10 -3.26 -11.18
N THR A 62 -27.29 -4.47 -11.70
CA THR A 62 -28.46 -5.29 -11.37
C THR A 62 -28.32 -5.94 -9.99
N VAL A 63 -27.10 -6.28 -9.60
CA VAL A 63 -26.81 -7.03 -8.37
C VAL A 63 -26.34 -6.12 -7.22
N SER A 64 -25.82 -4.94 -7.52
CA SER A 64 -25.38 -3.94 -6.54
C SER A 64 -26.46 -3.58 -5.50
N ILE A 65 -27.72 -3.47 -5.92
CA ILE A 65 -28.84 -3.14 -5.03
C ILE A 65 -29.10 -4.29 -4.06
N ASP A 66 -29.11 -5.52 -4.56
CA ASP A 66 -29.36 -6.73 -3.77
C ASP A 66 -28.22 -7.00 -2.80
N LEU A 67 -26.97 -6.84 -3.23
CA LEU A 67 -25.81 -6.91 -2.34
C LEU A 67 -25.91 -5.85 -1.25
N HIS A 68 -26.18 -4.59 -1.59
CA HIS A 68 -26.35 -3.54 -0.58
C HIS A 68 -27.51 -3.83 0.38
N GLY A 69 -28.60 -4.42 -0.12
CA GLY A 69 -29.73 -4.91 0.69
C GLY A 69 -29.32 -6.02 1.66
N ALA A 70 -28.62 -7.05 1.18
CA ALA A 70 -28.12 -8.16 1.98
C ALA A 70 -27.18 -7.68 3.09
N MET A 71 -26.31 -6.72 2.75
CA MET A 71 -25.40 -6.08 3.68
C MET A 71 -26.12 -5.27 4.76
N ASN A 72 -27.10 -4.45 4.38
CA ASN A 72 -27.93 -3.71 5.33
C ASN A 72 -28.74 -4.64 6.24
N ALA A 73 -29.16 -5.80 5.73
CA ALA A 73 -29.85 -6.84 6.49
C ALA A 73 -28.90 -7.70 7.34
N LYS A 74 -27.58 -7.52 7.24
CA LYS A 74 -26.54 -8.39 7.85
C LYS A 74 -26.76 -9.87 7.50
N ALA A 75 -27.24 -10.13 6.29
CA ALA A 75 -27.39 -11.48 5.79
C ALA A 75 -26.00 -12.13 5.63
N PRO A 76 -25.83 -13.43 5.92
CA PRO A 76 -24.57 -14.13 5.67
C PRO A 76 -24.20 -14.06 4.18
N ILE A 77 -22.96 -13.64 3.88
CA ILE A 77 -22.43 -13.67 2.52
C ILE A 77 -21.77 -15.04 2.29
N ASN A 78 -22.42 -15.90 1.51
CA ASN A 78 -21.91 -17.23 1.16
C ASN A 78 -22.45 -17.67 -0.20
N GLY A 79 -21.84 -18.73 -0.78
CA GLY A 79 -22.30 -19.33 -2.04
C GLY A 79 -22.40 -18.29 -3.15
N SER A 80 -23.57 -18.22 -3.80
CA SER A 80 -23.80 -17.32 -4.94
C SER A 80 -23.59 -15.84 -4.62
N ALA A 81 -23.81 -15.40 -3.36
CA ALA A 81 -23.54 -14.02 -2.98
C ALA A 81 -22.05 -13.68 -3.08
N VAL A 82 -21.16 -14.64 -2.79
CA VAL A 82 -19.71 -14.46 -2.97
C VAL A 82 -19.37 -14.31 -4.45
N ASP A 83 -19.96 -15.14 -5.31
CA ASP A 83 -19.78 -15.06 -6.78
C ASP A 83 -20.24 -13.69 -7.33
N ASP A 84 -21.38 -13.20 -6.83
CA ASP A 84 -21.92 -11.87 -7.17
C ASP A 84 -20.96 -10.74 -6.76
N PHE A 85 -20.33 -10.83 -5.58
CA PHE A 85 -19.30 -9.90 -5.14
C PHE A 85 -18.07 -9.95 -6.04
N VAL A 86 -17.58 -11.14 -6.35
CA VAL A 86 -16.41 -11.34 -7.22
C VAL A 86 -16.67 -10.72 -8.59
N CYS A 87 -17.79 -11.04 -9.23
CA CYS A 87 -18.10 -10.46 -10.54
C CYS A 87 -18.35 -8.94 -10.48
N SER A 88 -18.94 -8.44 -9.39
CA SER A 88 -19.09 -6.99 -9.17
C SER A 88 -17.74 -6.26 -8.99
N ILE A 89 -16.74 -6.93 -8.43
CA ILE A 89 -15.37 -6.42 -8.30
C ILE A 89 -14.63 -6.49 -9.65
N VAL A 90 -14.74 -7.60 -10.37
CA VAL A 90 -14.05 -7.79 -11.67
C VAL A 90 -14.60 -6.84 -12.73
N LYS A 91 -15.92 -6.63 -12.77
CA LYS A 91 -16.62 -5.81 -13.76
C LYS A 91 -16.95 -4.41 -13.24
N HIS A 92 -16.26 -4.00 -12.18
CA HIS A 92 -16.60 -2.83 -11.38
C HIS A 92 -16.82 -1.55 -12.20
N ASN A 93 -17.80 -0.76 -11.77
CA ASN A 93 -18.03 0.58 -12.28
C ASN A 93 -18.43 1.49 -11.12
N MET A 94 -17.50 2.36 -10.73
CA MET A 94 -17.65 3.28 -9.60
C MET A 94 -18.91 4.15 -9.66
N LYS A 95 -19.35 4.52 -10.86
CA LYS A 95 -20.57 5.32 -11.04
C LYS A 95 -21.82 4.52 -10.68
N LEU A 96 -21.82 3.23 -11.01
CA LEU A 96 -22.95 2.34 -10.77
C LEU A 96 -22.99 1.89 -9.30
N THR A 97 -21.86 1.49 -8.73
CA THR A 97 -21.80 0.85 -7.41
C THR A 97 -21.57 1.84 -6.26
N ALA A 98 -20.85 2.94 -6.50
CA ALA A 98 -20.49 3.91 -5.47
C ALA A 98 -21.10 5.30 -5.68
N HIS A 99 -21.72 5.53 -6.84
CA HIS A 99 -22.22 6.83 -7.29
C HIS A 99 -21.15 7.92 -7.24
N LEU A 100 -19.91 7.56 -7.58
CA LEU A 100 -18.80 8.48 -7.73
C LEU A 100 -18.66 8.88 -9.21
N ASP A 101 -18.27 10.14 -9.43
CA ASP A 101 -18.00 10.69 -10.77
C ASP A 101 -16.55 10.42 -11.19
N CYS A 102 -16.12 9.16 -11.05
CA CYS A 102 -14.77 8.75 -11.46
C CYS A 102 -14.67 8.77 -13.00
N PRO A 103 -13.55 9.23 -13.58
CA PRO A 103 -13.33 9.19 -15.02
C PRO A 103 -13.39 7.76 -15.57
N LEU A 104 -14.19 7.55 -16.61
CA LEU A 104 -14.25 6.27 -17.32
C LEU A 104 -12.98 5.98 -18.14
N ASN A 105 -12.35 7.04 -18.66
CA ASN A 105 -11.11 6.94 -19.43
C ASN A 105 -9.96 7.44 -18.57
N ILE A 106 -8.92 6.61 -18.46
CA ILE A 106 -7.71 6.97 -17.73
C ILE A 106 -6.92 8.01 -18.54
N SER A 107 -6.51 9.09 -17.87
CA SER A 107 -5.75 10.19 -18.47
C SER A 107 -4.38 9.72 -18.96
N SER A 108 -3.95 10.21 -20.13
CA SER A 108 -2.61 9.97 -20.68
C SER A 108 -1.48 10.54 -19.80
N ARG A 109 -1.83 11.39 -18.83
CA ARG A 109 -0.91 11.83 -17.77
C ARG A 109 -0.21 10.65 -17.08
N TYR A 110 -0.91 9.52 -16.93
CA TYR A 110 -0.43 8.35 -16.22
C TYR A 110 0.28 7.33 -17.12
N ASP A 111 0.45 7.61 -18.42
CA ASP A 111 1.05 6.66 -19.37
C ASP A 111 2.47 6.23 -18.97
N SER A 112 3.22 7.08 -18.26
CA SER A 112 4.55 6.78 -17.75
C SER A 112 4.57 5.68 -16.68
N LEU A 113 3.43 5.37 -16.05
CA LEU A 113 3.31 4.30 -15.05
C LEU A 113 3.29 2.91 -15.68
N ARG A 114 2.98 2.80 -16.97
CA ARG A 114 2.96 1.51 -17.67
C ARG A 114 4.37 0.96 -17.78
N VAL A 115 4.59 -0.22 -17.21
CA VAL A 115 5.90 -0.87 -17.26
C VAL A 115 6.16 -1.34 -18.69
N GLN A 116 7.25 -0.85 -19.28
CA GLN A 116 7.66 -1.30 -20.61
C GLN A 116 8.40 -2.64 -20.49
N PRO A 117 8.01 -3.68 -21.24
CA PRO A 117 8.71 -4.96 -21.21
C PRO A 117 10.17 -4.80 -21.61
N THR A 118 11.10 -5.21 -20.74
CA THR A 118 12.52 -5.23 -21.08
C THR A 118 12.81 -6.38 -22.04
N TRP A 119 13.33 -6.07 -23.23
CA TRP A 119 13.68 -7.06 -24.24
C TRP A 119 14.66 -8.12 -23.68
N GLY A 120 14.28 -9.40 -23.77
CA GLY A 120 15.09 -10.53 -23.30
C GLY A 120 14.88 -10.95 -21.84
N SER A 121 14.04 -10.26 -21.05
CA SER A 121 13.61 -10.76 -19.74
C SER A 121 12.46 -11.75 -19.91
N THR A 122 12.63 -12.98 -19.46
CA THR A 122 11.62 -14.04 -19.58
C THR A 122 10.60 -14.07 -18.44
N LYS A 123 10.81 -13.28 -17.38
CA LYS A 123 9.88 -13.20 -16.23
C LYS A 123 9.69 -11.74 -15.80
N PRO A 124 8.45 -11.22 -15.77
CA PRO A 124 8.18 -9.88 -15.28
C PRO A 124 8.50 -9.80 -13.78
N LYS A 125 9.15 -8.70 -13.39
CA LYS A 125 9.44 -8.38 -11.99
C LYS A 125 8.36 -7.46 -11.46
N VAL A 126 7.83 -7.76 -10.28
CA VAL A 126 6.78 -6.93 -9.67
C VAL A 126 7.34 -5.56 -9.34
N LYS A 127 6.72 -4.53 -9.94
CA LYS A 127 7.02 -3.11 -9.73
C LYS A 127 6.05 -2.50 -8.72
N TYR A 128 4.79 -2.95 -8.70
CA TYR A 128 3.75 -2.42 -7.84
C TYR A 128 3.26 -3.49 -6.87
N PHE A 129 3.57 -3.33 -5.59
CA PHE A 129 3.16 -4.24 -4.51
C PHE A 129 2.02 -3.59 -3.73
N PHE A 130 0.78 -3.97 -4.03
CA PHE A 130 -0.39 -3.50 -3.31
C PHE A 130 -0.52 -4.27 -1.99
N ALA A 131 -0.71 -3.55 -0.89
CA ALA A 131 -0.79 -4.12 0.45
C ALA A 131 -2.00 -3.56 1.21
N LEU A 132 -2.74 -4.44 1.88
CA LEU A 132 -3.88 -4.06 2.71
C LEU A 132 -3.93 -4.93 3.98
N ASP A 133 -4.40 -4.35 5.08
CA ASP A 133 -4.89 -5.08 6.25
C ASP A 133 -6.38 -4.73 6.45
N LEU A 134 -7.25 -5.74 6.38
CA LEU A 134 -8.71 -5.55 6.33
C LEU A 134 -9.40 -6.22 7.51
N TYR A 135 -10.52 -5.60 7.93
CA TYR A 135 -11.43 -6.16 8.92
C TYR A 135 -12.83 -5.60 8.69
N GLN A 136 -13.83 -6.48 8.57
CA GLN A 136 -15.24 -6.11 8.37
C GLN A 136 -15.44 -5.14 7.20
N ALA A 137 -14.81 -5.45 6.06
CA ALA A 137 -14.72 -4.55 4.91
C ALA A 137 -15.67 -4.93 3.77
N ALA A 138 -16.51 -5.96 3.93
CA ALA A 138 -17.38 -6.45 2.86
C ALA A 138 -18.21 -5.33 2.21
N HIS A 139 -18.56 -4.28 2.97
CA HIS A 139 -19.40 -3.17 2.50
C HIS A 139 -18.73 -2.34 1.44
N ILE A 140 -17.41 -2.23 1.49
CA ILE A 140 -16.62 -1.40 0.60
C ILE A 140 -15.67 -2.21 -0.27
N LEU A 141 -15.66 -3.54 -0.16
CA LEU A 141 -14.81 -4.39 -1.00
C LEU A 141 -15.06 -4.18 -2.50
N MET A 142 -16.31 -3.95 -2.92
CA MET A 142 -16.65 -3.69 -4.32
C MET A 142 -15.86 -2.51 -4.91
N PRO A 143 -16.00 -1.27 -4.40
CA PRO A 143 -15.21 -0.14 -4.89
C PRO A 143 -13.71 -0.28 -4.58
N LEU A 144 -13.32 -0.72 -3.40
CA LEU A 144 -11.92 -0.82 -3.02
C LEU A 144 -11.14 -1.74 -3.97
N MET A 145 -11.60 -2.98 -4.12
CA MET A 145 -10.92 -3.97 -4.98
C MET A 145 -11.11 -3.66 -6.46
N GLY A 146 -12.27 -3.10 -6.86
CA GLY A 146 -12.49 -2.64 -8.22
C GLY A 146 -11.46 -1.58 -8.67
N ALA A 147 -11.23 -0.56 -7.85
CA ALA A 147 -10.21 0.47 -8.15
C ALA A 147 -8.80 -0.09 -8.23
N ILE A 148 -8.45 -1.01 -7.32
CA ILE A 148 -7.14 -1.68 -7.30
C ILE A 148 -6.96 -2.53 -8.57
N LEU A 149 -7.96 -3.33 -8.95
CA LEU A 149 -7.91 -4.14 -10.17
C LEU A 149 -7.79 -3.28 -11.44
N ASP A 150 -8.56 -2.20 -11.54
CA ASP A 150 -8.47 -1.30 -12.69
C ASP A 150 -7.11 -0.59 -12.75
N THR A 151 -6.52 -0.27 -11.60
CA THR A 151 -5.14 0.25 -11.52
C THR A 151 -4.15 -0.79 -12.04
N MET A 152 -4.26 -2.05 -11.59
CA MET A 152 -3.40 -3.15 -12.06
C MET A 152 -3.53 -3.40 -13.56
N ARG A 153 -4.76 -3.41 -14.09
CA ARG A 153 -5.04 -3.52 -15.54
C ARG A 153 -4.39 -2.39 -16.32
N PHE A 154 -4.38 -1.17 -15.78
CA PHE A 154 -3.77 -0.04 -16.44
C PHE A 154 -2.25 -0.09 -16.48
N VAL A 155 -1.59 -0.43 -15.35
CA VAL A 155 -0.12 -0.40 -15.24
C VAL A 155 0.56 -1.67 -15.78
N GLY A 156 -0.20 -2.76 -15.92
CA GLY A 156 0.27 -4.08 -16.34
C GLY A 156 0.17 -5.08 -15.18
N PRO A 157 -0.83 -5.98 -15.15
CA PRO A 157 -1.11 -6.85 -14.01
C PRO A 157 0.04 -7.83 -13.69
N GLU A 158 0.83 -8.22 -14.70
CA GLU A 158 2.00 -9.09 -14.54
C GLU A 158 3.16 -8.43 -13.79
N TYR A 159 3.12 -7.10 -13.62
CA TYR A 159 4.06 -6.32 -12.82
C TYR A 159 3.50 -6.00 -11.42
N CYS A 160 2.36 -6.59 -11.05
CA CYS A 160 1.67 -6.33 -9.81
C CYS A 160 1.71 -7.54 -8.87
N ALA A 161 1.76 -7.25 -7.58
CA ALA A 161 1.37 -8.18 -6.53
C ALA A 161 0.31 -7.53 -5.64
N LEU A 162 -0.57 -8.35 -5.08
CA LEU A 162 -1.58 -7.96 -4.10
C LEU A 162 -1.40 -8.83 -2.86
N SER A 163 -1.22 -8.19 -1.72
CA SER A 163 -1.05 -8.88 -0.44
C SER A 163 -2.02 -8.32 0.58
N ILE A 164 -2.89 -9.18 1.10
CA ILE A 164 -3.93 -8.80 2.04
C ILE A 164 -3.79 -9.61 3.32
N VAL A 165 -3.86 -8.93 4.46
CA VAL A 165 -4.01 -9.57 5.77
C VAL A 165 -5.44 -9.40 6.25
N GLU A 166 -6.13 -10.52 6.44
CA GLU A 166 -7.51 -10.59 6.95
C GLU A 166 -7.66 -11.93 7.67
N GLY A 167 -8.22 -11.96 8.89
CA GLY A 167 -8.52 -13.26 9.52
C GLY A 167 -9.47 -13.24 10.70
N ARG A 168 -10.25 -12.16 10.90
CA ARG A 168 -11.17 -12.06 12.03
C ARG A 168 -12.54 -11.46 11.68
N SER A 169 -12.81 -11.23 10.40
CA SER A 169 -14.10 -10.74 9.94
C SER A 169 -15.17 -11.83 10.03
N THR A 170 -16.41 -11.41 10.27
CA THR A 170 -17.58 -12.30 10.31
C THR A 170 -18.67 -11.88 9.33
N ASP A 171 -18.38 -10.96 8.40
CA ASP A 171 -19.33 -10.45 7.41
C ASP A 171 -19.15 -11.02 6.00
N GLY A 172 -18.24 -11.97 5.78
CA GLY A 172 -17.95 -12.47 4.44
C GLY A 172 -16.71 -11.86 3.78
N THR A 173 -16.01 -10.92 4.44
CA THR A 173 -14.82 -10.27 3.88
C THR A 173 -13.78 -11.30 3.42
N TYR A 174 -13.47 -12.31 4.25
CA TYR A 174 -12.49 -13.34 3.91
C TYR A 174 -12.93 -14.16 2.70
N GLU A 175 -14.19 -14.60 2.70
CA GLU A 175 -14.77 -15.46 1.68
C GLU A 175 -14.73 -14.80 0.30
N ILE A 176 -15.07 -13.50 0.23
CA ILE A 176 -14.97 -12.71 -1.00
C ILE A 176 -13.52 -12.59 -1.46
N LEU A 177 -12.60 -12.26 -0.55
CA LEU A 177 -11.18 -12.08 -0.88
C LEU A 177 -10.52 -13.39 -1.34
N ALA A 178 -10.89 -14.52 -0.74
CA ALA A 178 -10.41 -15.83 -1.15
C ALA A 178 -10.96 -16.20 -2.55
N ALA A 179 -12.22 -15.89 -2.83
CA ALA A 179 -12.85 -16.16 -4.12
C ALA A 179 -12.32 -15.29 -5.28
N LEU A 180 -11.59 -14.19 -5.00
CA LEU A 180 -10.90 -13.40 -6.02
C LEU A 180 -9.61 -14.05 -6.57
N GLU A 181 -9.06 -15.07 -5.90
CA GLU A 181 -7.78 -15.67 -6.27
C GLU A 181 -7.72 -16.16 -7.74
N PRO A 182 -8.71 -16.89 -8.27
CA PRO A 182 -8.68 -17.35 -9.66
C PRO A 182 -8.69 -16.19 -10.67
N GLU A 183 -9.41 -15.11 -10.39
CA GLU A 183 -9.49 -13.93 -11.25
C GLU A 183 -8.16 -13.17 -11.29
N LEU A 184 -7.53 -12.98 -10.13
CA LEU A 184 -6.21 -12.37 -10.01
C LEU A 184 -5.14 -13.21 -10.70
N ALA A 185 -5.18 -14.54 -10.53
CA ALA A 185 -4.28 -15.46 -11.20
C ALA A 185 -4.44 -15.43 -12.73
N ALA A 186 -5.68 -15.38 -13.23
CA ALA A 186 -5.96 -15.27 -14.66
C ALA A 186 -5.47 -13.95 -15.28
N LEU A 187 -5.44 -12.86 -14.50
CA LEU A 187 -4.82 -11.59 -14.89
C LEU A 187 -3.28 -11.60 -14.82
N GLY A 188 -2.67 -12.62 -14.18
CA GLY A 188 -1.23 -12.68 -13.95
C GLY A 188 -0.75 -11.91 -12.72
N VAL A 189 -1.66 -11.50 -11.83
CA VAL A 189 -1.33 -10.83 -10.57
C VAL A 189 -0.87 -11.87 -9.55
N ARG A 190 0.21 -11.59 -8.84
CA ARG A 190 0.62 -12.43 -7.69
C ARG A 190 -0.21 -12.08 -6.47
N TYR A 191 -1.00 -13.03 -5.98
CA TYR A 191 -1.88 -12.79 -4.84
C TYR A 191 -1.40 -13.51 -3.59
N PHE A 192 -1.46 -12.81 -2.46
CA PHE A 192 -1.18 -13.33 -1.13
C PHE A 192 -2.34 -12.97 -0.22
N LEU A 193 -3.05 -13.96 0.32
CA LEU A 193 -4.06 -13.78 1.34
C LEU A 193 -3.59 -14.45 2.62
N GLY A 194 -3.18 -13.63 3.59
CA GLY A 194 -2.71 -14.09 4.89
C GLY A 194 -3.77 -13.89 5.97
N THR A 195 -3.84 -14.82 6.93
CA THR A 195 -4.75 -14.71 8.08
C THR A 195 -4.06 -14.20 9.34
N ASN A 196 -4.74 -13.34 10.09
CA ASN A 196 -4.32 -12.93 11.43
C ASN A 196 -5.53 -12.55 12.30
N GLY A 197 -5.61 -13.14 13.50
CA GLY A 197 -6.67 -12.88 14.48
C GLY A 197 -6.43 -11.65 15.37
N LEU A 198 -5.29 -10.95 15.23
CA LEU A 198 -4.92 -9.82 16.06
C LEU A 198 -5.98 -8.70 15.97
N ASN A 199 -6.37 -8.18 17.14
CA ASN A 199 -7.39 -7.15 17.24
C ASN A 199 -6.80 -5.87 17.87
N PRO A 200 -6.39 -4.88 17.06
CA PRO A 200 -5.83 -3.62 17.56
C PRO A 200 -6.80 -2.77 18.41
N LYS A 201 -8.08 -3.16 18.49
CA LYS A 201 -9.12 -2.49 19.30
C LYS A 201 -9.48 -3.28 20.56
N ALA A 202 -8.82 -4.41 20.83
CA ALA A 202 -9.05 -5.18 22.05
C ALA A 202 -8.61 -4.39 23.29
N GLU A 203 -9.33 -4.60 24.40
CA GLU A 203 -9.01 -3.95 25.67
C GLU A 203 -7.66 -4.45 26.20
N GLY A 204 -6.78 -3.52 26.60
CA GLY A 204 -5.46 -3.83 27.14
C GLY A 204 -4.35 -4.02 26.11
N GLU A 205 -4.67 -4.05 24.81
CA GLU A 205 -3.67 -4.16 23.74
C GLU A 205 -3.07 -2.81 23.34
N ASP A 206 -1.83 -2.85 22.85
CA ASP A 206 -1.19 -1.70 22.21
C ASP A 206 -1.62 -1.63 20.75
N ARG A 207 -2.66 -0.83 20.48
CA ARG A 207 -3.21 -0.60 19.14
C ARG A 207 -2.14 -0.29 18.09
N ILE A 208 -1.12 0.51 18.44
CA ILE A 208 -0.13 0.96 17.46
C ILE A 208 0.86 -0.16 17.13
N LYS A 209 1.28 -0.90 18.15
CA LYS A 209 2.07 -2.10 17.97
C LYS A 209 1.33 -3.15 17.13
N ASP A 210 0.04 -3.36 17.38
CA ASP A 210 -0.74 -4.35 16.66
C ASP A 210 -0.94 -3.98 15.18
N LEU A 211 -1.23 -2.71 14.89
CA LEU A 211 -1.28 -2.20 13.52
C LEU A 211 0.08 -2.36 12.81
N ALA A 212 1.18 -2.09 13.50
CA ALA A 212 2.51 -2.30 12.95
C ALA A 212 2.78 -3.77 12.61
N ILE A 213 2.33 -4.72 13.45
CA ILE A 213 2.44 -6.16 13.18
C ILE A 213 1.66 -6.52 11.91
N LEU A 214 0.40 -6.09 11.79
CA LEU A 214 -0.45 -6.38 10.65
C LEU A 214 0.12 -5.80 9.35
N ARG A 215 0.60 -4.56 9.36
CA ARG A 215 1.23 -3.91 8.19
C ARG A 215 2.51 -4.61 7.77
N ASN A 216 3.37 -4.98 8.71
CA ASN A 216 4.57 -5.76 8.41
C ASN A 216 4.21 -7.13 7.82
N GLN A 217 3.14 -7.78 8.29
CA GLN A 217 2.67 -9.03 7.72
C GLN A 217 2.16 -8.83 6.28
N ALA A 218 1.44 -7.74 6.00
CA ALA A 218 0.95 -7.44 4.66
C ALA A 218 2.09 -7.24 3.66
N ILE A 219 3.23 -6.68 4.07
CA ILE A 219 4.41 -6.53 3.19
C ILE A 219 5.43 -7.67 3.32
N ALA A 220 5.18 -8.67 4.15
CA ALA A 220 6.13 -9.76 4.41
C ALA A 220 6.54 -10.54 3.14
N PRO A 221 5.66 -10.84 2.16
CA PRO A 221 6.07 -11.53 0.93
C PRO A 221 7.17 -10.78 0.16
N LEU A 222 7.09 -9.45 0.14
CA LEU A 222 8.10 -8.58 -0.47
C LEU A 222 9.40 -8.57 0.33
N VAL A 223 9.32 -8.38 1.64
CA VAL A 223 10.50 -8.30 2.52
C VAL A 223 11.25 -9.63 2.58
N ALA A 224 10.53 -10.74 2.68
CA ALA A 224 11.10 -12.08 2.78
C ALA A 224 11.82 -12.53 1.51
N ALA A 225 11.35 -12.09 0.33
CA ALA A 225 12.00 -12.40 -0.94
C ALA A 225 13.40 -11.75 -1.08
N GLY A 226 13.67 -10.69 -0.31
CA GLY A 226 14.97 -10.05 -0.26
C GLY A 226 15.39 -9.38 -1.58
N THR A 227 16.66 -8.99 -1.63
CA THR A 227 17.29 -8.39 -2.82
C THR A 227 17.99 -9.44 -3.68
N GLY A 228 18.28 -9.08 -4.93
CA GLY A 228 19.19 -9.86 -5.79
C GLY A 228 18.58 -10.27 -7.12
N LYS A 229 19.40 -10.95 -7.95
CA LYS A 229 19.05 -11.32 -9.32
C LYS A 229 17.76 -12.15 -9.40
N PHE A 230 17.59 -13.07 -8.45
CA PHE A 230 16.46 -13.98 -8.36
C PHE A 230 15.27 -13.39 -7.60
N SER A 231 15.40 -12.19 -7.01
CA SER A 231 14.25 -11.51 -6.40
C SER A 231 13.20 -11.29 -7.49
N PRO A 232 11.95 -11.68 -7.23
CA PRO A 232 10.89 -11.61 -8.22
C PRO A 232 10.25 -10.20 -8.24
N TYR A 233 10.81 -9.26 -7.46
CA TYR A 233 10.47 -7.85 -7.36
C TYR A 233 11.53 -6.99 -8.06
N ALA A 234 11.10 -5.85 -8.61
CA ALA A 234 11.99 -4.86 -9.21
C ALA A 234 12.85 -4.18 -8.12
N ALA A 235 14.03 -3.69 -8.49
CA ALA A 235 14.92 -3.01 -7.53
C ALA A 235 14.31 -1.70 -7.00
N ASP A 236 13.49 -1.08 -7.82
CA ASP A 236 12.73 0.15 -7.57
C ASP A 236 11.24 -0.16 -7.36
N ALA A 237 10.90 -1.35 -6.83
CA ALA A 237 9.53 -1.71 -6.50
C ALA A 237 8.92 -0.69 -5.50
N LEU A 238 7.63 -0.45 -5.66
CA LEU A 238 6.84 0.44 -4.83
C LEU A 238 5.84 -0.38 -4.02
N ILE A 239 5.70 -0.06 -2.74
CA ILE A 239 4.60 -0.54 -1.90
C ILE A 239 3.47 0.48 -2.02
N VAL A 240 2.28 0.05 -2.43
CA VAL A 240 1.06 0.86 -2.44
C VAL A 240 0.16 0.31 -1.35
N PHE A 241 0.20 0.93 -0.18
CA PHE A 241 -0.57 0.50 0.98
C PHE A 241 -1.89 1.25 1.01
N VAL A 242 -3.02 0.52 1.07
CA VAL A 242 -4.37 1.09 1.00
C VAL A 242 -5.18 0.59 2.19
N ASN A 243 -5.80 1.50 2.94
CA ASN A 243 -6.74 1.15 4.00
C ASN A 243 -8.09 0.68 3.40
N ASP A 244 -9.03 0.38 4.26
CA ASP A 244 -10.44 0.10 3.97
C ASP A 244 -11.21 1.39 3.59
N ILE A 245 -10.86 1.98 2.44
CA ILE A 245 -11.42 3.25 1.93
C ILE A 245 -12.16 3.08 0.59
N VAL A 246 -13.01 4.05 0.27
CA VAL A 246 -13.64 4.18 -1.05
C VAL A 246 -12.87 5.23 -1.87
N LEU A 247 -12.49 4.88 -3.09
CA LEU A 247 -11.63 5.71 -3.96
C LEU A 247 -11.90 5.45 -5.45
N CYS A 248 -11.49 6.38 -6.31
CA CYS A 248 -11.47 6.19 -7.76
C CYS A 248 -10.13 5.61 -8.22
N THR A 249 -10.09 4.91 -9.35
CA THR A 249 -8.85 4.46 -10.00
C THR A 249 -7.84 5.60 -10.23
N GLU A 250 -8.32 6.80 -10.58
CA GLU A 250 -7.45 7.97 -10.74
C GLU A 250 -6.74 8.41 -9.44
N ASP A 251 -7.30 8.10 -8.27
CA ASP A 251 -6.69 8.43 -6.98
C ASP A 251 -5.42 7.61 -6.76
N LEU A 252 -5.45 6.29 -7.02
CA LEU A 252 -4.25 5.44 -6.94
C LEU A 252 -3.22 5.81 -8.01
N LEU A 253 -3.67 6.07 -9.23
CA LEU A 253 -2.77 6.44 -10.33
C LEU A 253 -2.08 7.78 -10.06
N GLU A 254 -2.80 8.78 -9.56
CA GLU A 254 -2.20 10.06 -9.17
C GLU A 254 -1.22 9.90 -8.00
N LEU A 255 -1.54 9.06 -7.02
CA LEU A 255 -0.65 8.79 -5.89
C LEU A 255 0.70 8.21 -6.36
N ILE A 256 0.64 7.17 -7.21
CA ILE A 256 1.83 6.51 -7.75
C ILE A 256 2.58 7.44 -8.72
N TYR A 257 1.85 8.18 -9.56
CA TYR A 257 2.41 9.16 -10.48
C TYR A 257 3.20 10.23 -9.74
N GLN A 258 2.63 10.84 -8.70
CA GLN A 258 3.31 11.85 -7.91
C GLN A 258 4.51 11.25 -7.19
N HIS A 259 4.39 10.03 -6.66
CA HIS A 259 5.53 9.36 -6.03
C HIS A 259 6.74 9.27 -6.97
N GLN A 260 6.52 8.80 -8.21
CA GLN A 260 7.58 8.69 -9.22
C GLN A 260 8.06 10.05 -9.72
N ASN A 261 7.14 10.96 -10.04
CA ASN A 261 7.45 12.27 -10.62
C ASN A 261 8.21 13.18 -9.63
N GLN A 262 7.97 13.03 -8.33
CA GLN A 262 8.66 13.79 -7.28
C GLN A 262 9.95 13.11 -6.80
N GLU A 263 10.22 11.88 -7.24
CA GLU A 263 11.25 10.99 -6.67
C GLU A 263 11.12 10.90 -5.14
N ALA A 264 9.88 10.77 -4.66
CA ALA A 264 9.57 10.73 -3.25
C ALA A 264 9.97 9.38 -2.62
N GLN A 265 10.07 9.37 -1.29
CA GLN A 265 10.25 8.15 -0.49
C GLN A 265 8.92 7.69 0.11
N MET A 266 8.02 8.63 0.37
CA MET A 266 6.68 8.38 0.88
C MET A 266 5.71 9.41 0.29
N THR A 267 4.56 8.95 -0.19
CA THR A 267 3.54 9.80 -0.83
C THR A 267 2.16 9.44 -0.34
N CYS A 268 1.44 10.39 0.26
CA CYS A 268 0.14 10.14 0.91
C CYS A 268 -1.00 10.91 0.23
N ALA A 269 -2.22 10.40 0.39
CA ALA A 269 -3.44 11.12 0.04
C ALA A 269 -3.95 12.01 1.21
N PHE A 270 -5.14 12.59 1.05
CA PHE A 270 -5.92 13.20 2.14
C PHE A 270 -7.21 12.42 2.36
N ASP A 271 -7.49 12.06 3.61
CA ASP A 271 -8.71 11.38 4.01
C ASP A 271 -9.61 12.27 4.90
N TRP A 272 -10.92 12.09 4.77
CA TRP A 272 -11.89 13.02 5.33
C TRP A 272 -12.92 12.31 6.20
N ASN A 273 -13.25 12.94 7.34
CA ASN A 273 -14.40 12.56 8.13
C ASN A 273 -15.71 12.86 7.38
N SER A 274 -16.81 12.27 7.87
CA SER A 274 -18.16 12.48 7.32
C SER A 274 -18.48 13.97 7.10
N GLY A 275 -19.22 14.26 6.03
CA GLY A 275 -19.58 15.61 5.61
C GLY A 275 -18.45 16.37 4.92
N GLY A 276 -17.36 15.71 4.53
CA GLY A 276 -16.14 16.40 4.09
C GLY A 276 -15.57 17.29 5.20
N GLY A 277 -15.66 16.81 6.44
CA GLY A 277 -15.38 17.56 7.65
C GLY A 277 -13.88 17.79 7.88
N SER A 278 -13.42 17.54 9.11
CA SER A 278 -11.99 17.60 9.43
C SER A 278 -11.22 16.47 8.74
N PHE A 279 -9.97 16.76 8.41
CA PHE A 279 -9.00 15.76 7.96
C PHE A 279 -8.86 14.64 9.00
N TYR A 280 -9.02 13.38 8.56
CA TYR A 280 -9.14 12.21 9.45
C TYR A 280 -7.80 11.87 10.09
N ASP A 281 -6.74 11.65 9.31
CA ASP A 281 -5.40 11.29 9.78
C ASP A 281 -4.59 12.46 10.38
N SER A 282 -5.29 13.43 10.98
CA SER A 282 -4.70 14.60 11.67
C SER A 282 -3.73 14.23 12.78
N TRP A 283 -3.98 13.11 13.47
CA TRP A 283 -3.14 12.67 14.58
C TRP A 283 -1.73 12.28 14.12
N VAL A 284 -1.59 11.62 12.97
CA VAL A 284 -0.31 11.07 12.48
C VAL A 284 0.41 11.98 11.48
N SER A 285 -0.21 13.09 11.09
CA SER A 285 0.29 13.97 10.03
C SER A 285 0.98 15.21 10.59
N ARG A 286 2.12 15.58 10.02
CA ARG A 286 2.92 16.74 10.42
C ARG A 286 3.46 17.47 9.20
N SER A 287 3.29 18.79 9.14
CA SER A 287 3.85 19.64 8.09
C SER A 287 5.36 19.83 8.27
N MET A 288 5.99 20.58 7.35
CA MET A 288 7.39 21.00 7.48
C MET A 288 7.62 22.10 8.52
N SER A 289 6.58 22.66 9.16
CA SER A 289 6.73 23.41 10.41
C SER A 289 6.91 22.49 11.63
N GLY A 290 6.75 21.18 11.44
CA GLY A 290 6.71 20.18 12.50
C GLY A 290 5.38 20.14 13.27
N ASN A 291 4.42 20.99 12.92
CA ASN A 291 3.09 21.03 13.54
C ASN A 291 2.11 20.12 12.80
N LEU A 292 0.89 19.97 13.33
CA LEU A 292 -0.19 19.26 12.64
C LEU A 292 -0.59 19.99 11.36
N PHE A 293 -1.27 19.30 10.44
CA PHE A 293 -1.82 19.94 9.25
C PHE A 293 -2.90 20.98 9.57
N PHE A 294 -3.61 20.88 10.69
CA PHE A 294 -4.50 21.94 11.16
C PHE A 294 -4.42 22.06 12.67
N GLU A 295 -4.85 23.20 13.22
CA GLU A 295 -4.74 23.44 14.65
C GLU A 295 -5.72 22.57 15.46
N ILE A 296 -5.15 21.75 16.35
CA ILE A 296 -5.86 21.20 17.51
C ILE A 296 -5.36 21.95 18.74
N THR A 297 -6.23 22.71 19.38
CA THR A 297 -5.87 23.54 20.55
C THR A 297 -5.55 22.66 21.76
N HIS A 298 -4.86 23.23 22.75
CA HIS A 298 -4.46 22.52 23.97
C HIS A 298 -5.67 22.02 24.80
N ASP A 299 -6.83 22.65 24.66
CA ASP A 299 -8.10 22.18 25.24
C ASP A 299 -8.88 21.24 24.29
N ALA A 300 -8.15 20.59 23.37
CA ALA A 300 -8.63 19.57 22.43
C ALA A 300 -9.75 20.05 21.49
N ARG A 301 -9.77 21.33 21.13
CA ARG A 301 -10.71 21.87 20.13
C ARG A 301 -10.12 21.68 18.74
N TYR A 302 -10.89 21.06 17.85
CA TYR A 302 -10.45 20.69 16.49
C TYR A 302 -11.38 21.21 15.38
N TRP A 303 -12.32 22.09 15.70
CA TRP A 303 -13.28 22.64 14.71
C TRP A 303 -12.68 23.69 13.75
N ILE A 304 -11.41 24.07 13.93
CA ILE A 304 -10.63 24.89 12.98
C ILE A 304 -10.04 24.01 11.85
N GLY A 305 -10.51 22.78 11.69
CA GLY A 305 -10.00 21.78 10.73
C GLY A 305 -10.14 22.10 9.24
N LYS A 306 -10.40 23.37 8.87
CA LYS A 306 -10.37 23.85 7.48
C LYS A 306 -9.17 24.73 7.18
N ASP A 307 -8.54 25.31 8.19
CA ASP A 307 -7.33 26.13 8.02
C ASP A 307 -6.10 25.19 7.97
N MET A 308 -5.94 24.56 6.82
CA MET A 308 -4.86 23.59 6.59
C MET A 308 -3.55 24.31 6.37
N PHE A 309 -2.49 23.82 7.01
CA PHE A 309 -1.15 24.39 7.04
C PHE A 309 -1.12 25.82 7.62
N PHE A 310 -1.96 26.07 8.64
CA PHE A 310 -2.19 27.38 9.28
C PHE A 310 -0.91 28.12 9.74
N ASP A 311 0.17 27.40 10.04
CA ASP A 311 1.44 27.97 10.49
C ASP A 311 2.57 27.92 9.45
N ASP A 312 2.25 27.51 8.21
CA ASP A 312 3.18 27.42 7.09
C ASP A 312 2.52 27.99 5.82
N ASN A 313 2.79 29.27 5.54
CA ASN A 313 2.20 29.98 4.41
C ASN A 313 2.59 29.36 3.05
N HIS A 314 3.78 28.77 2.93
CA HIS A 314 4.21 28.13 1.69
C HIS A 314 3.39 26.85 1.44
N SER A 315 3.28 25.99 2.45
CA SER A 315 2.45 24.78 2.37
C SER A 315 0.97 25.10 2.18
N ALA A 316 0.45 26.13 2.86
CA ALA A 316 -0.94 26.59 2.70
C ALA A 316 -1.23 27.09 1.27
N GLU A 317 -0.30 27.83 0.64
CA GLU A 317 -0.47 28.28 -0.74
C GLU A 317 -0.49 27.09 -1.71
N ARG A 318 0.43 26.14 -1.55
CA ARG A 318 0.49 24.93 -2.38
C ARG A 318 -0.78 24.09 -2.23
N TYR A 319 -1.20 23.84 -0.98
CA TYR A 319 -2.44 23.13 -0.65
C TYR A 319 -3.67 23.81 -1.28
N GLY A 320 -3.81 25.13 -1.12
CA GLY A 320 -4.94 25.90 -1.68
C GLY A 320 -5.01 25.87 -3.21
N ARG A 321 -3.90 25.57 -3.89
CA ARG A 321 -3.81 25.38 -5.34
C ARG A 321 -4.00 23.92 -5.77
N GLY A 322 -4.11 23.00 -4.81
CA GLY A 322 -4.19 21.56 -5.03
C GLY A 322 -2.85 20.92 -5.41
N LEU A 323 -1.72 21.60 -5.19
CA LEU A 323 -0.39 21.12 -5.53
C LEU A 323 0.15 20.17 -4.45
N PRO A 324 1.08 19.26 -4.78
CA PRO A 324 1.78 18.43 -3.79
C PRO A 324 2.47 19.26 -2.71
N VAL A 325 2.39 18.85 -1.46
CA VAL A 325 2.95 19.57 -0.29
C VAL A 325 3.99 18.69 0.40
N GLN A 326 5.21 19.18 0.60
CA GLN A 326 6.20 18.48 1.42
C GLN A 326 5.72 18.46 2.87
N VAL A 327 5.87 17.32 3.53
CA VAL A 327 5.43 17.12 4.91
C VAL A 327 6.45 16.31 5.68
N TYR A 328 6.44 16.43 7.02
CA TYR A 328 7.25 15.59 7.87
C TYR A 328 6.69 14.16 7.97
N SER A 329 5.37 14.00 8.11
CA SER A 329 4.69 12.70 8.17
C SER A 329 3.26 12.78 7.64
N CYS A 330 2.73 11.66 7.13
CA CYS A 330 1.36 11.53 6.64
C CYS A 330 0.94 10.06 6.54
N TRP A 331 -0.35 9.78 6.30
CA TRP A 331 -0.85 8.48 5.87
C TRP A 331 -2.03 8.65 4.90
N GLY A 332 -3.12 9.29 5.34
CA GLY A 332 -4.17 9.80 4.48
C GLY A 332 -5.01 8.72 3.80
N GLY A 333 -5.27 7.62 4.51
CA GLY A 333 -6.01 6.45 3.99
C GLY A 333 -5.24 5.57 3.00
N MET A 334 -4.28 6.10 2.26
CA MET A 334 -3.39 5.32 1.38
C MET A 334 -2.06 6.01 1.14
N VAL A 335 -1.00 5.20 0.99
CA VAL A 335 0.37 5.66 0.83
C VAL A 335 1.11 4.86 -0.24
N THR A 336 2.00 5.52 -0.98
CA THR A 336 3.04 4.87 -1.80
C THR A 336 4.40 5.04 -1.13
N LEU A 337 5.15 3.95 -0.99
CA LEU A 337 6.46 3.90 -0.35
C LEU A 337 7.47 3.21 -1.27
N ASN A 338 8.73 3.64 -1.23
CA ASN A 338 9.81 2.85 -1.82
C ASN A 338 9.97 1.53 -1.05
N ALA A 339 10.05 0.40 -1.75
CA ALA A 339 10.20 -0.92 -1.13
C ALA A 339 11.61 -1.14 -0.55
N ALA A 340 12.62 -0.53 -1.16
CA ALA A 340 14.03 -0.84 -0.87
C ALA A 340 14.40 -0.71 0.63
N PRO A 341 14.00 0.35 1.37
CA PRO A 341 14.29 0.47 2.80
C PRO A 341 13.71 -0.67 3.66
N PHE A 342 12.54 -1.20 3.30
CA PHE A 342 11.90 -2.32 4.00
C PHE A 342 12.59 -3.65 3.69
N VAL A 343 12.89 -3.91 2.42
CA VAL A 343 13.59 -5.14 1.99
C VAL A 343 15.01 -5.19 2.57
N GLN A 344 15.68 -4.04 2.67
CA GLN A 344 16.98 -3.89 3.31
C GLN A 344 16.91 -3.89 4.84
N LYS A 345 15.69 -3.88 5.41
CA LYS A 345 15.41 -3.81 6.85
C LYS A 345 16.02 -2.59 7.54
N THR A 346 16.17 -1.50 6.79
CA THR A 346 16.59 -0.20 7.32
C THR A 346 15.43 0.49 8.04
N VAL A 347 14.20 0.23 7.59
CA VAL A 347 12.96 0.67 8.24
C VAL A 347 11.98 -0.49 8.36
N THR A 348 11.05 -0.40 9.29
CA THR A 348 9.96 -1.35 9.52
C THR A 348 8.77 -0.60 10.13
N PHE A 349 7.56 -1.10 9.94
CA PHE A 349 6.41 -0.57 10.69
C PHE A 349 6.64 -0.89 12.18
N ARG A 350 6.50 0.09 13.09
CA ARG A 350 6.72 -0.12 14.54
C ARG A 350 5.96 0.87 15.42
N SER A 351 5.74 0.49 16.67
CA SER A 351 5.34 1.42 17.72
C SER A 351 6.52 2.30 18.17
N SER A 352 6.22 3.27 19.04
CA SER A 352 7.22 4.17 19.61
C SER A 352 8.12 3.43 20.62
N GLU A 353 9.43 3.70 20.57
CA GLU A 353 10.39 3.13 21.53
C GLU A 353 10.38 3.89 22.87
N PRO A 354 10.92 3.31 23.97
CA PRO A 354 11.06 4.03 25.23
C PRO A 354 11.80 5.37 25.06
N GLY A 355 11.14 6.46 25.49
CA GLY A 355 11.68 7.82 25.34
C GLY A 355 11.30 8.52 24.04
N GLU A 356 10.70 7.82 23.07
CA GLU A 356 10.10 8.46 21.91
C GLU A 356 8.68 8.97 22.22
N CYS A 357 8.26 9.96 21.45
CA CYS A 357 6.89 10.43 21.46
C CYS A 357 5.94 9.31 21.04
N TYR A 358 4.99 8.92 21.91
CA TYR A 358 3.97 7.94 21.57
C TYR A 358 2.98 8.48 20.55
N MET A 359 3.08 8.01 19.32
CA MET A 359 2.27 8.42 18.18
C MET A 359 1.96 7.22 17.29
N GLY A 360 1.02 7.41 16.36
CA GLY A 360 0.69 6.39 15.38
C GLY A 360 1.91 5.98 14.54
N GLU A 361 1.91 4.70 14.15
CA GLU A 361 2.96 4.07 13.38
C GLU A 361 3.39 4.85 12.12
N PRO A 362 2.51 5.54 11.35
CA PRO A 362 2.97 6.35 10.23
C PRO A 362 3.98 7.45 10.61
N MET A 363 3.88 7.99 11.84
CA MET A 363 4.79 9.02 12.32
C MET A 363 6.14 8.43 12.75
N THR A 364 6.17 7.22 13.33
CA THR A 364 7.42 6.52 13.65
C THR A 364 8.12 6.04 12.37
N LEU A 365 7.37 5.57 11.38
CA LEU A 365 7.92 5.26 10.05
C LEU A 365 8.54 6.50 9.39
N ALA A 366 7.82 7.63 9.37
CA ALA A 366 8.35 8.87 8.83
C ALA A 366 9.62 9.30 9.56
N LYS A 367 9.64 9.23 10.90
CA LYS A 367 10.82 9.49 11.71
C LYS A 367 12.01 8.63 11.31
N ASP A 368 11.80 7.34 11.08
CA ASP A 368 12.86 6.42 10.67
C ASP A 368 13.35 6.68 9.24
N LEU A 369 12.46 7.08 8.33
CA LEU A 369 12.84 7.56 7.00
C LEU A 369 13.71 8.81 7.10
N TRP A 370 13.36 9.79 7.93
CA TRP A 370 14.19 10.98 8.17
C TRP A 370 15.56 10.62 8.76
N LYS A 371 15.61 9.74 9.79
CA LYS A 371 16.88 9.22 10.34
C LYS A 371 17.77 8.55 9.29
N ALA A 372 17.16 7.88 8.31
CA ALA A 372 17.85 7.21 7.22
C ALA A 372 18.25 8.14 6.06
N GLY A 373 17.96 9.45 6.13
CA GLY A 373 18.20 10.39 5.04
C GLY A 373 17.21 10.26 3.87
N LEU A 374 16.04 9.66 4.12
CA LEU A 374 14.98 9.37 3.16
C LEU A 374 13.74 10.26 3.39
N GLY A 375 13.95 11.50 3.83
CA GLY A 375 12.91 12.46 4.23
C GLY A 375 12.08 13.10 3.11
N LYS A 376 12.13 12.60 1.87
CA LYS A 376 11.30 13.12 0.77
C LYS A 376 9.86 12.59 0.91
N ILE A 377 9.09 13.20 1.81
CA ILE A 377 7.71 12.83 2.12
C ILE A 377 6.75 13.91 1.62
N VAL A 378 5.73 13.51 0.85
CA VAL A 378 4.81 14.45 0.19
C VAL A 378 3.34 14.02 0.35
N ALA A 379 2.47 14.98 0.64
CA ALA A 379 1.02 14.79 0.65
C ALA A 379 0.40 15.39 -0.61
N ILE A 380 -0.47 14.64 -1.27
CA ILE A 380 -1.03 15.00 -2.58
C ILE A 380 -2.44 15.57 -2.41
N SER A 381 -2.54 16.90 -2.40
CA SER A 381 -3.79 17.63 -2.12
C SER A 381 -4.88 17.45 -3.20
N SER A 382 -4.53 16.92 -4.37
CA SER A 382 -5.51 16.56 -5.40
C SER A 382 -6.29 15.28 -5.06
N ILE A 383 -5.82 14.46 -4.12
CA ILE A 383 -6.40 13.17 -3.81
C ILE A 383 -7.17 13.25 -2.49
N ASN A 384 -8.50 13.09 -2.58
CA ASN A 384 -9.42 13.22 -1.47
C ASN A 384 -10.28 11.96 -1.33
N VAL A 385 -10.13 11.19 -0.25
CA VAL A 385 -10.78 9.89 -0.02
C VAL A 385 -11.50 9.84 1.33
N ALA A 386 -12.30 8.80 1.58
CA ALA A 386 -12.88 8.52 2.90
C ALA A 386 -13.23 7.04 3.08
N TYR A 387 -13.61 6.64 4.29
CA TYR A 387 -13.83 5.23 4.68
C TYR A 387 -15.23 4.68 4.32
N GLU A 388 -16.14 5.53 3.83
CA GLU A 388 -17.52 5.14 3.53
C GLU A 388 -18.00 5.78 2.22
N TYR A 389 -18.95 5.14 1.53
CA TYR A 389 -19.51 5.66 0.27
C TYR A 389 -20.02 7.11 0.39
N LYS A 390 -20.85 7.36 1.42
CA LYS A 390 -21.45 8.67 1.65
C LYS A 390 -20.37 9.71 1.95
N SER A 391 -19.46 9.40 2.89
CA SER A 391 -18.40 10.31 3.29
C SER A 391 -17.45 10.60 2.13
N THR A 392 -17.21 9.63 1.25
CA THR A 392 -16.36 9.81 0.06
C THR A 392 -17.02 10.74 -0.95
N ARG A 393 -18.33 10.57 -1.21
CA ARG A 393 -19.06 11.53 -2.06
C ARG A 393 -19.01 12.94 -1.49
N GLU A 394 -19.27 13.10 -0.20
CA GLU A 394 -19.22 14.41 0.48
C GLU A 394 -17.82 15.03 0.44
N ALA A 395 -16.77 14.21 0.63
CA ALA A 395 -15.38 14.65 0.51
C ALA A 395 -15.03 15.08 -0.92
N LYS A 396 -15.41 14.30 -1.93
CA LYS A 396 -15.20 14.65 -3.35
C LYS A 396 -16.04 15.85 -3.78
N GLU A 397 -17.25 16.04 -3.24
CA GLU A 397 -18.04 17.25 -3.50
C GLU A 397 -17.37 18.51 -2.93
N THR A 398 -16.80 18.39 -1.73
CA THR A 398 -16.15 19.48 -1.01
C THR A 398 -14.79 19.83 -1.61
N TYR A 399 -13.91 18.83 -1.73
CA TYR A 399 -12.51 19.01 -2.08
C TYR A 399 -12.18 18.73 -3.54
N LYS A 400 -13.13 18.15 -4.29
CA LYS A 400 -13.07 17.79 -5.71
C LYS A 400 -12.32 16.50 -6.01
N TYR A 401 -12.63 15.94 -7.17
CA TYR A 401 -11.93 14.79 -7.76
C TYR A 401 -10.58 15.20 -8.33
N VAL A 402 -9.66 14.24 -8.49
CA VAL A 402 -8.32 14.48 -9.04
C VAL A 402 -8.41 15.18 -10.39
N HIS A 403 -9.14 14.62 -11.36
CA HIS A 403 -9.29 15.21 -12.69
C HIS A 403 -9.82 16.65 -12.67
N GLN A 404 -10.68 17.01 -11.71
CA GLN A 404 -11.21 18.37 -11.56
C GLN A 404 -10.18 19.35 -10.99
N ILE A 405 -9.20 18.87 -10.20
CA ILE A 405 -8.16 19.69 -9.59
C ILE A 405 -7.01 19.91 -10.58
N ILE A 406 -6.52 18.84 -11.20
CA ILE A 406 -5.36 18.90 -12.09
C ILE A 406 -5.64 19.67 -13.40
N GLN A 407 -6.92 19.85 -13.76
CA GLN A 407 -7.35 20.63 -14.93
C GLN A 407 -7.55 22.12 -14.63
N ARG A 408 -7.41 22.57 -13.37
CA ARG A 408 -7.58 23.99 -13.03
C ARG A 408 -6.46 24.83 -13.64
N GLU A 409 -6.76 26.05 -14.07
CA GLU A 409 -5.77 26.98 -14.62
C GLU A 409 -4.58 27.26 -13.68
N LYS A 410 -4.83 27.23 -12.36
CA LYS A 410 -3.81 27.45 -11.32
C LYS A 410 -2.91 26.23 -11.09
N TYR A 411 -3.30 25.06 -11.58
CA TYR A 411 -2.54 23.82 -11.53
C TYR A 411 -1.63 23.74 -12.76
N LYS A 412 -0.38 24.20 -12.62
CA LYS A 412 0.62 24.22 -13.70
C LYS A 412 1.69 23.17 -13.42
N LYS A 413 2.20 22.51 -14.47
CA LYS A 413 3.23 21.45 -14.36
C LYS A 413 4.56 21.91 -13.73
N GLY A 414 4.94 23.18 -13.91
CA GLY A 414 6.15 23.75 -13.27
C GLY A 414 6.09 23.75 -11.73
N PRO A 415 5.11 24.44 -11.11
CA PRO A 415 4.96 24.49 -9.66
C PRO A 415 4.48 23.17 -9.01
N GLU A 416 4.22 22.14 -9.80
CA GLU A 416 3.84 20.82 -9.32
C GLU A 416 4.97 20.11 -8.58
N LEU A 417 6.21 20.24 -9.06
CA LEU A 417 7.37 19.69 -8.36
C LEU A 417 7.58 20.42 -7.03
N VAL A 418 7.90 19.65 -5.99
CA VAL A 418 8.26 20.17 -4.68
C VAL A 418 9.71 20.62 -4.72
N GLU A 419 9.97 21.83 -4.22
CA GLU A 419 11.30 22.28 -3.86
C GLU A 419 11.64 21.68 -2.49
N TRP A 420 12.43 20.61 -2.49
CA TRP A 420 12.66 19.80 -1.29
C TRP A 420 13.53 20.50 -0.25
N GLU A 421 13.02 20.65 0.97
CA GLU A 421 13.82 20.86 2.17
C GLU A 421 14.48 19.53 2.57
N VAL A 422 15.82 19.54 2.67
CA VAL A 422 16.62 18.33 2.89
C VAL A 422 16.64 17.92 4.36
N ASP A 423 16.60 18.89 5.26
CA ASP A 423 16.61 18.67 6.71
C ASP A 423 15.18 18.56 7.25
N PRO A 424 14.94 17.74 8.29
CA PRO A 424 13.65 17.73 8.96
C PRO A 424 13.37 19.08 9.64
N PRO A 425 12.11 19.37 10.00
CA PRO A 425 11.77 20.54 10.81
C PRO A 425 12.60 20.54 12.11
N PRO A 426 12.97 21.73 12.65
CA PRO A 426 13.82 21.82 13.85
C PRO A 426 13.27 21.05 15.05
N ARG A 427 11.94 20.96 15.16
CA ARG A 427 11.20 20.17 16.16
C ARG A 427 9.92 19.66 15.54
N VAL A 428 9.38 18.57 16.08
CA VAL A 428 8.08 18.04 15.69
C VAL A 428 7.15 17.98 16.89
N LYS A 429 5.87 18.25 16.66
CA LYS A 429 4.86 18.26 17.71
C LYS A 429 4.48 16.84 18.08
N CYS A 430 4.83 16.46 19.29
CA CYS A 430 4.34 15.28 19.95
C CYS A 430 2.93 15.51 20.48
N MET A 431 2.02 14.57 20.24
CA MET A 431 0.63 14.66 20.70
C MET A 431 0.05 13.27 21.04
N PRO A 432 0.49 12.60 22.12
CA PRO A 432 -0.03 11.28 22.47
C PRO A 432 -1.56 11.31 22.73
N TRP A 433 -2.04 12.46 23.24
CA TRP A 433 -3.46 12.80 23.35
C TRP A 433 -3.67 14.26 22.94
N PHE A 434 -4.86 14.62 22.49
CA PHE A 434 -5.15 15.99 22.01
C PHE A 434 -4.90 17.08 23.04
N ASN A 435 -5.02 16.79 24.34
CA ASN A 435 -4.75 17.74 25.42
C ASN A 435 -3.32 17.63 26.00
N ASN A 436 -2.48 16.74 25.47
CA ASN A 436 -1.09 16.57 25.86
C ASN A 436 -0.21 16.78 24.64
N GLN A 437 0.26 18.02 24.47
CA GLN A 437 1.04 18.44 23.30
C GLN A 437 2.35 19.07 23.75
N TYR A 438 3.47 18.66 23.14
CA TYR A 438 4.79 19.22 23.39
C TYR A 438 5.71 19.03 22.18
N TRP A 439 6.81 19.76 22.11
CA TRP A 439 7.75 19.67 20.99
C TRP A 439 8.90 18.72 21.34
N VAL A 440 9.29 17.88 20.38
CA VAL A 440 10.41 16.92 20.50
C VAL A 440 11.37 17.07 19.33
N ASP A 441 12.57 16.51 19.47
CA ASP A 441 13.51 16.39 18.37
C ASP A 441 12.91 15.49 17.26
N PRO A 442 13.10 15.85 15.97
CA PRO A 442 12.50 15.14 14.86
C PRO A 442 13.08 13.73 14.67
N VAL A 443 14.39 13.55 14.88
CA VAL A 443 15.11 12.29 14.62
C VAL A 443 15.73 11.73 15.88
#